data_AF-A0A954I1C6-F1
#
_entry.id   AF-A0A954I1C6-F1
#
_cell.length_a   1.000
_cell.length_b   1.000
_cell.length_c   1.000
_cell.angle_alpha   90.00
_cell.angle_beta   90.00
_cell.angle_gamma   90.00
#
_symmetry.space_group_name_H-M   'P 1'
#
loop_
_entity.id
_entity.type
_entity.pdbx_description
1 polymer ?
#
loop_
_entity_poly.entity_id
_entity_poly.type
_entity_poly.pdbx_seq_one_letter_code
_entity_poly.pdbx_strand_id
1 'polypeptide(L)'
;MPEQEFELYLSLLGKLLKLNSNQTASIRDELRDHMEQRLEELADQGVERTAAIRLALDEFGDAASLADDFARLARDRRRRRMLRWTLAGSVTAAAALLLTFAFWPVGARLPQSITVQADDAVAFVNSVKADNNQATTTPLFADTEPSCVDPARFLPEPLTLNVGTAPVVASLEELPRILEEKFGVVAILDEVRIEEIGIGLDSECRLDGGVPLYLSLDRTLMRDELDWYWDRDVLHITSREHQNERLTARQYVVRDLLHEISEETLIEVVENSTGDEERAPWLNMNGTGGTLSLFGDILSVRQTRIGQAEVEALLTGLAESAPELWLGESRLHLQLREGLQALTVAADFEETELSEVIARLESESGLSFGIDETRLEENGVSLDEPVTLHIPARPLGQVLELLLTPLHLSAITQNGQVFVTSSEYAQSVLRTVLYDARDFAAESNLTTRLIDAIQNQTGDEDDGPWLDVHGTGGVISSPLRGVLVIRQTEQVHGEIRQLIADIRQSLATRPPTPPQKPERFETRFYRLPASMAEDLLKTIPRRISRGQWNDPIEDAGDPNKGTMEVVSVGSYWNGFPLFGGFGSGMGGGGGGGGLE
;
A
#
# COMPACT_ATOMS: atom_id res chain seq x y z
N MET A 1 -14.98 11.77 -40.39
CA MET A 1 -14.96 12.34 -39.03
C MET A 1 -14.31 13.72 -39.11
N PRO A 2 -14.69 14.73 -38.31
CA PRO A 2 -13.81 15.87 -38.08
C PRO A 2 -12.52 15.33 -37.46
N GLU A 3 -11.36 15.73 -37.99
CA GLU A 3 -10.03 15.26 -37.55
C GLU A 3 -9.87 15.35 -36.02
N GLN A 4 -10.47 16.37 -35.40
CA GLN A 4 -10.50 16.56 -33.95
C GLN A 4 -11.22 15.47 -33.16
N GLU A 5 -12.34 14.93 -33.64
CA GLU A 5 -13.08 13.89 -32.90
C GLU A 5 -12.33 12.55 -32.97
N PHE A 6 -11.63 12.29 -34.07
CA PHE A 6 -10.84 11.07 -34.26
C PHE A 6 -9.60 11.09 -33.38
N GLU A 7 -8.90 12.22 -33.34
CA GLU A 7 -7.78 12.44 -32.41
C GLU A 7 -8.23 12.33 -30.95
N LEU A 8 -9.46 12.77 -30.61
CA LEU A 8 -10.00 12.62 -29.26
C LEU A 8 -10.22 11.14 -28.91
N TYR A 9 -10.82 10.37 -29.80
CA TYR A 9 -11.05 8.93 -29.65
C TYR A 9 -9.73 8.15 -29.51
N LEU A 10 -8.74 8.44 -30.35
CA LEU A 10 -7.42 7.83 -30.29
C LEU A 10 -6.64 8.24 -29.04
N SER A 11 -6.79 9.47 -28.57
CA SER A 11 -6.20 9.91 -27.31
C SER A 11 -6.80 9.16 -26.11
N LEU A 12 -8.10 8.87 -26.14
CA LEU A 12 -8.79 8.08 -25.13
C LEU A 12 -8.36 6.61 -25.17
N LEU A 13 -8.29 6.03 -26.37
CA LEU A 13 -7.84 4.65 -26.57
C LEU A 13 -6.38 4.45 -26.12
N GLY A 14 -5.49 5.38 -26.47
CA GLY A 14 -4.09 5.35 -26.04
C GLY A 14 -3.92 5.49 -24.52
N LYS A 15 -4.74 6.33 -23.88
CA LYS A 15 -4.79 6.47 -22.41
C LYS A 15 -5.29 5.22 -21.72
N LEU A 16 -6.29 4.53 -22.29
CA LEU A 16 -6.85 3.31 -21.72
C LEU A 16 -5.91 2.10 -21.87
N LEU A 17 -5.05 2.09 -22.89
CA LEU A 17 -4.15 0.97 -23.21
C LEU A 17 -2.73 1.10 -22.63
N LYS A 18 -2.40 2.19 -21.91
CA LYS A 18 -1.08 2.44 -21.31
C LYS A 18 0.11 2.23 -22.29
N LEU A 19 -0.05 2.64 -23.56
CA LEU A 19 0.97 2.43 -24.60
C LEU A 19 2.03 3.55 -24.58
N ASN A 20 3.29 3.21 -24.87
CA ASN A 20 4.34 4.22 -25.02
C ASN A 20 4.15 5.06 -26.30
N SER A 21 4.88 6.18 -26.41
CA SER A 21 4.69 7.17 -27.48
C SER A 21 4.91 6.60 -28.89
N ASN A 22 5.85 5.66 -29.05
CA ASN A 22 6.14 5.02 -30.34
C ASN A 22 5.09 3.96 -30.72
N GLN A 23 4.61 3.15 -29.76
CA GLN A 23 3.55 2.17 -29.98
C GLN A 23 2.20 2.85 -30.28
N THR A 24 1.93 3.96 -29.60
CA THR A 24 0.73 4.77 -29.83
C THR A 24 0.71 5.34 -31.24
N ALA A 25 1.85 5.77 -31.79
CA ALA A 25 1.94 6.29 -33.15
C ALA A 25 1.68 5.19 -34.20
N SER A 26 2.26 4.01 -34.04
CA SER A 26 2.08 2.91 -35.00
C SER A 26 0.65 2.35 -35.01
N ILE A 27 0.01 2.23 -33.84
CA ILE A 27 -1.38 1.75 -33.74
C ILE A 27 -2.36 2.80 -34.25
N ARG A 28 -2.06 4.08 -34.02
CA ARG A 28 -2.82 5.20 -34.57
C ARG A 28 -2.84 5.19 -36.09
N ASP A 29 -1.67 4.99 -36.71
CA ASP A 29 -1.54 4.99 -38.16
C ASP A 29 -2.31 3.83 -38.78
N GLU A 30 -2.22 2.62 -38.23
CA GLU A 30 -2.95 1.45 -38.74
C GLU A 30 -4.47 1.57 -38.57
N LEU A 31 -4.95 2.08 -37.42
CA LEU A 31 -6.38 2.29 -37.18
C LEU A 31 -6.97 3.36 -38.11
N ARG A 32 -6.19 4.41 -38.39
CA ARG A 32 -6.58 5.44 -39.36
C ARG A 32 -6.73 4.84 -40.76
N ASP A 33 -5.74 4.09 -41.21
CA ASP A 33 -5.74 3.49 -42.54
C ASP A 33 -6.92 2.51 -42.70
N HIS A 34 -7.19 1.68 -41.69
CA HIS A 34 -8.30 0.73 -41.73
C HIS A 34 -9.68 1.41 -41.72
N MET A 35 -9.83 2.51 -40.96
CA MET A 35 -11.08 3.29 -40.97
C MET A 35 -11.29 4.06 -42.28
N GLU A 36 -10.23 4.60 -42.87
CA GLU A 36 -10.30 5.29 -44.16
C GLU A 36 -10.72 4.31 -45.27
N GLN A 37 -10.13 3.12 -45.29
CA GLN A 37 -10.48 2.07 -46.23
C GLN A 37 -11.96 1.63 -46.06
N ARG A 38 -12.43 1.46 -44.81
CA ARG A 38 -13.80 1.05 -44.56
C ARG A 38 -14.83 2.13 -44.94
N LEU A 39 -14.48 3.40 -44.71
CA LEU A 39 -15.32 4.52 -45.15
C LEU A 39 -15.42 4.62 -46.67
N GLU A 40 -14.34 4.31 -47.39
CA GLU A 40 -14.32 4.25 -48.86
C GLU A 40 -15.22 3.11 -49.38
N GLU A 41 -15.14 1.92 -48.77
CA GLU A 41 -16.02 0.79 -49.10
C GLU A 41 -17.51 1.09 -48.86
N LEU A 42 -17.85 1.77 -47.75
CA LEU A 42 -19.23 2.14 -47.44
C LEU A 42 -19.73 3.25 -48.38
N ALA A 43 -18.86 4.17 -48.79
CA ALA A 43 -19.19 5.18 -49.79
C ALA A 43 -19.46 4.55 -51.17
N ASP A 44 -18.67 3.55 -51.56
CA ASP A 44 -18.86 2.78 -52.80
C ASP A 44 -20.17 1.97 -52.79
N GLN A 45 -20.63 1.56 -51.61
CA GLN A 45 -21.93 0.91 -51.41
C GLN A 45 -23.11 1.91 -51.39
N GLY A 46 -22.85 3.20 -51.62
CA GLY A 46 -23.88 4.25 -51.68
C GLY A 46 -24.42 4.66 -50.32
N VAL A 47 -23.72 4.33 -49.22
CA VAL A 47 -24.10 4.76 -47.86
C VAL A 47 -23.81 6.25 -47.71
N GLU A 48 -24.79 7.01 -47.23
CA GLU A 48 -24.62 8.44 -46.98
C GLU A 48 -23.51 8.66 -45.93
N ARG A 49 -22.65 9.66 -46.17
CA ARG A 49 -21.36 9.82 -45.45
C ARG A 49 -21.53 9.87 -43.93
N THR A 50 -22.61 10.45 -43.43
CA THR A 50 -22.88 10.56 -41.99
C THR A 50 -23.29 9.21 -41.40
N ALA A 51 -24.03 8.39 -42.15
CA ALA A 51 -24.36 7.03 -41.78
C ALA A 51 -23.14 6.09 -41.87
N ALA A 52 -22.28 6.25 -42.88
CA ALA A 52 -21.06 5.46 -43.03
C ALA A 52 -20.09 5.65 -41.85
N ILE A 53 -19.94 6.90 -41.37
CA ILE A 53 -19.12 7.21 -40.18
C ILE A 53 -19.68 6.55 -38.92
N ARG A 54 -20.99 6.57 -38.72
CA ARG A 54 -21.61 5.91 -37.58
C ARG A 54 -21.46 4.38 -37.65
N LEU A 55 -21.67 3.80 -38.82
CA LEU A 55 -21.53 2.36 -39.03
C LEU A 55 -20.09 1.90 -38.80
N ALA A 56 -19.11 2.65 -39.33
CA ALA A 56 -17.69 2.36 -39.12
C ALA A 56 -17.29 2.50 -37.64
N LEU A 57 -17.79 3.49 -36.91
CA LEU A 57 -17.51 3.61 -35.47
C LEU A 57 -18.19 2.51 -34.64
N ASP A 58 -19.40 2.10 -35.02
CA ASP A 58 -20.14 1.02 -34.34
C ASP A 58 -19.50 -0.36 -34.61
N GLU A 59 -18.95 -0.58 -35.81
CA GLU A 59 -18.21 -1.80 -36.19
C GLU A 59 -16.87 -1.96 -35.44
N PHE A 60 -16.24 -0.86 -35.02
CA PHE A 60 -15.01 -0.89 -34.23
C PHE A 60 -15.28 -1.02 -32.71
N GLY A 61 -16.52 -0.78 -32.26
CA GLY A 61 -16.89 -0.83 -30.84
C GLY A 61 -16.36 0.34 -30.01
N ASP A 62 -16.86 0.48 -28.78
CA ASP A 62 -16.37 1.49 -27.84
C ASP A 62 -14.89 1.24 -27.51
N ALA A 63 -14.09 2.30 -27.40
CA ALA A 63 -12.65 2.26 -27.15
C ALA A 63 -12.30 1.39 -25.92
N ALA A 64 -13.18 1.36 -24.92
CA ALA A 64 -13.05 0.50 -23.75
C ALA A 64 -13.11 -1.00 -24.07
N SER A 65 -13.92 -1.42 -25.04
CA SER A 65 -14.05 -2.83 -25.45
C SER A 65 -12.86 -3.29 -26.30
N LEU A 66 -12.40 -2.44 -27.21
CA LEU A 66 -11.18 -2.69 -27.99
C LEU A 66 -9.93 -2.75 -27.10
N ALA A 67 -9.88 -1.90 -26.07
CA ALA A 67 -8.81 -1.92 -25.08
C ALA A 67 -8.81 -3.22 -24.25
N ASP A 68 -9.99 -3.72 -23.89
CA ASP A 68 -10.14 -5.00 -23.18
C ASP A 68 -9.69 -6.19 -24.05
N ASP A 69 -10.06 -6.23 -25.33
CA ASP A 69 -9.65 -7.28 -26.26
C ASP A 69 -8.14 -7.30 -26.53
N PHE A 70 -7.49 -6.12 -26.59
CA PHE A 70 -6.04 -6.02 -26.75
C PHE A 70 -5.30 -6.44 -25.46
N ALA A 71 -5.82 -6.06 -24.30
CA ALA A 71 -5.27 -6.46 -23.00
C ALA A 71 -5.43 -7.96 -22.74
N ARG A 72 -6.47 -8.61 -23.30
CA ARG A 72 -6.62 -10.07 -23.32
C ARG A 72 -5.58 -10.73 -24.24
N LEU A 73 -5.38 -10.19 -25.45
CA LEU A 73 -4.40 -10.72 -26.42
C LEU A 73 -2.94 -10.54 -25.97
N ALA A 74 -2.62 -9.47 -25.24
CA ALA A 74 -1.29 -9.25 -24.67
C ALA A 74 -0.97 -10.17 -23.48
N ARG A 75 -2.00 -10.65 -22.76
CA ARG A 75 -1.87 -11.53 -21.59
C ARG A 75 -1.81 -13.03 -21.91
N ASP A 76 -2.18 -13.45 -23.12
CA ASP A 76 -2.03 -14.83 -23.59
C ASP A 76 -0.58 -15.20 -23.93
N ARG A 77 0.29 -15.29 -22.90
CA ARG A 77 1.70 -15.70 -23.00
C ARG A 77 1.87 -17.11 -23.62
N ARG A 78 0.83 -17.94 -23.63
CA ARG A 78 0.80 -19.26 -24.30
C ARG A 78 1.07 -19.21 -25.81
N ARG A 79 0.77 -18.10 -26.50
CA ARG A 79 0.94 -18.01 -27.96
C ARG A 79 2.32 -17.54 -28.44
N ARG A 80 3.15 -16.93 -27.58
CA ARG A 80 4.51 -16.52 -28.01
C ARG A 80 5.46 -17.71 -28.23
N ARG A 81 5.28 -18.82 -27.50
CA ARG A 81 6.05 -20.06 -27.73
C ARG A 81 5.58 -20.80 -29.00
N MET A 82 4.28 -20.83 -29.30
CA MET A 82 3.77 -21.40 -30.56
C MET A 82 4.07 -20.53 -31.80
N LEU A 83 4.06 -19.20 -31.68
CA LEU A 83 4.30 -18.30 -32.81
C LEU A 83 5.76 -18.27 -33.27
N ARG A 84 6.71 -18.63 -32.39
CA ARG A 84 8.13 -18.85 -32.76
C ARG A 84 8.32 -20.07 -33.68
N TRP A 85 7.39 -21.02 -33.70
CA TRP A 85 7.44 -22.21 -34.59
C TRP A 85 6.68 -22.04 -35.90
N THR A 86 5.89 -20.97 -36.06
CA THR A 86 5.13 -20.69 -37.29
C THR A 86 5.61 -19.45 -38.05
N LEU A 87 6.84 -18.99 -37.79
CA LEU A 87 7.46 -17.88 -38.52
C LEU A 87 8.01 -18.29 -39.89
N ALA A 88 7.33 -19.24 -40.53
CA ALA A 88 7.46 -19.60 -41.94
C ALA A 88 6.05 -19.79 -42.53
N GLY A 89 5.21 -18.75 -42.51
CA GLY A 89 3.92 -18.77 -43.23
C GLY A 89 2.87 -17.72 -42.83
N SER A 90 2.97 -16.52 -43.42
CA SER A 90 1.89 -15.55 -43.73
C SER A 90 0.69 -15.32 -42.79
N VAL A 91 0.70 -14.16 -42.12
CA VAL A 91 -0.33 -13.12 -41.78
C VAL A 91 -1.86 -13.39 -41.75
N THR A 92 -2.45 -14.50 -42.21
CA THR A 92 -3.92 -14.62 -42.33
C THR A 92 -4.67 -15.24 -41.13
N ALA A 93 -4.02 -15.57 -40.02
CA ALA A 93 -4.65 -16.33 -38.93
C ALA A 93 -5.39 -15.49 -37.85
N ALA A 94 -5.08 -14.18 -37.72
CA ALA A 94 -5.68 -13.35 -36.66
C ALA A 94 -7.14 -12.95 -36.97
N ALA A 95 -7.46 -12.68 -38.24
CA ALA A 95 -8.82 -12.31 -38.67
C ALA A 95 -9.83 -13.48 -38.62
N ALA A 96 -9.35 -14.73 -38.72
CA ALA A 96 -10.23 -15.91 -38.74
C ALA A 96 -10.76 -16.31 -37.35
N LEU A 97 -10.09 -15.91 -36.26
CA LEU A 97 -10.52 -16.24 -34.90
C LEU A 97 -11.65 -15.33 -34.40
N LEU A 98 -11.69 -14.07 -34.83
CA LEU A 98 -12.75 -13.12 -34.49
C LEU A 98 -14.12 -13.51 -35.10
N LEU A 99 -14.14 -14.26 -36.20
CA LEU A 99 -15.39 -14.72 -36.84
C LEU A 99 -16.03 -15.95 -36.17
N THR A 100 -15.35 -16.61 -35.22
CA THR A 100 -15.89 -17.83 -34.56
C THR A 100 -16.63 -17.57 -33.24
N PHE A 101 -16.47 -16.38 -32.64
CA PHE A 101 -17.13 -16.03 -31.37
C PHE A 101 -18.53 -15.43 -31.53
N ALA A 102 -18.94 -15.05 -32.74
CA ALA A 102 -20.24 -14.44 -33.02
C ALA A 102 -21.44 -15.42 -33.03
N PHE A 103 -21.24 -16.72 -32.80
CA PHE A 103 -22.30 -17.75 -32.92
C PHE A 103 -22.37 -18.75 -31.75
N TRP A 104 -22.09 -18.34 -30.50
CA TRP A 104 -22.31 -19.20 -29.33
C TRP A 104 -23.63 -18.87 -28.59
N PRO A 105 -24.60 -19.81 -28.47
CA PRO A 105 -25.90 -19.52 -27.89
C PRO A 105 -25.90 -19.64 -26.35
N VAL A 106 -26.38 -18.59 -25.67
CA VAL A 106 -26.56 -18.52 -24.22
C VAL A 106 -27.90 -19.13 -23.80
N GLY A 107 -27.87 -20.12 -22.89
CA GLY A 107 -29.06 -20.54 -22.14
C GLY A 107 -28.97 -21.92 -21.49
N ALA A 108 -28.62 -21.98 -20.20
CA ALA A 108 -29.04 -23.06 -19.30
C ALA A 108 -29.08 -22.58 -17.84
N ARG A 109 -30.20 -22.84 -17.19
CA ARG A 109 -30.55 -22.45 -15.81
C ARG A 109 -29.80 -23.32 -14.79
N LEU A 110 -29.30 -22.72 -13.71
CA LEU A 110 -28.81 -23.43 -12.53
C LEU A 110 -29.98 -23.82 -11.59
N PRO A 111 -30.02 -25.05 -11.05
CA PRO A 111 -30.99 -25.45 -10.04
C PRO A 111 -30.55 -25.07 -8.61
N GLN A 112 -31.57 -25.01 -7.75
CA GLN A 112 -31.59 -24.47 -6.40
C GLN A 112 -30.82 -25.30 -5.36
N SER A 113 -30.46 -24.59 -4.29
CA SER A 113 -29.78 -25.00 -3.07
C SER A 113 -30.39 -26.21 -2.35
N ILE A 114 -29.52 -27.08 -1.85
CA ILE A 114 -29.85 -28.05 -0.80
C ILE A 114 -29.34 -27.48 0.53
N THR A 115 -30.27 -27.30 1.46
CA THR A 115 -30.02 -26.98 2.87
C THR A 115 -29.58 -28.25 3.59
N VAL A 116 -28.47 -28.20 4.35
CA VAL A 116 -28.18 -29.19 5.40
C VAL A 116 -27.80 -28.44 6.66
N GLN A 117 -28.55 -28.77 7.70
CA GLN A 117 -28.46 -28.33 9.08
C GLN A 117 -27.56 -29.32 9.84
N ALA A 118 -26.66 -28.80 10.68
CA ALA A 118 -26.04 -29.57 11.75
C ALA A 118 -25.71 -28.63 12.91
N ASP A 119 -26.43 -28.85 14.01
CA ASP A 119 -26.20 -28.31 15.34
C ASP A 119 -24.98 -28.98 16.01
N ASP A 120 -24.43 -28.22 16.95
CA ASP A 120 -23.70 -28.58 18.17
C ASP A 120 -22.21 -28.98 18.16
N ALA A 121 -21.53 -28.27 19.09
CA ALA A 121 -20.28 -28.54 19.81
C ALA A 121 -19.09 -27.68 19.33
N VAL A 122 -18.38 -26.89 20.14
CA VAL A 122 -17.98 -27.07 21.54
C VAL A 122 -17.76 -25.70 22.22
N ALA A 123 -18.29 -25.56 23.42
CA ALA A 123 -17.85 -24.58 24.41
C ALA A 123 -16.50 -25.00 25.02
N PHE A 124 -15.51 -24.11 25.09
CA PHE A 124 -14.67 -24.00 26.29
C PHE A 124 -14.02 -22.61 26.36
N VAL A 125 -14.39 -21.89 27.40
CA VAL A 125 -13.94 -20.54 27.75
C VAL A 125 -13.27 -20.62 29.12
N ASN A 126 -12.17 -19.88 29.24
CA ASN A 126 -11.50 -19.36 30.46
C ASN A 126 -10.61 -20.29 31.30
N SER A 127 -9.33 -19.96 31.36
CA SER A 127 -8.72 -19.12 32.43
C SER A 127 -7.22 -19.02 32.15
N VAL A 128 -6.58 -17.85 32.23
CA VAL A 128 -5.93 -17.35 33.46
C VAL A 128 -5.93 -15.81 33.44
N LYS A 129 -6.24 -15.24 34.61
CA LYS A 129 -6.25 -13.80 34.92
C LYS A 129 -5.01 -13.44 35.76
N ALA A 130 -4.48 -12.23 35.50
CA ALA A 130 -3.97 -11.24 36.47
C ALA A 130 -2.67 -11.60 37.24
N ASP A 131 -1.72 -10.72 37.55
CA ASP A 131 -1.68 -9.27 37.77
C ASP A 131 -0.21 -8.80 37.67
N ASN A 132 0.07 -7.57 37.20
CA ASN A 132 0.50 -6.49 38.08
C ASN A 132 0.82 -5.18 37.35
N ASN A 133 0.20 -4.12 37.89
CA ASN A 133 0.51 -2.71 37.68
C ASN A 133 1.96 -2.38 38.02
N GLN A 134 2.61 -1.60 37.16
CA GLN A 134 3.41 -0.45 37.58
C GLN A 134 3.43 0.59 36.46
N ALA A 135 2.80 1.73 36.75
CA ALA A 135 2.90 2.94 35.96
C ALA A 135 4.39 3.33 35.84
N THR A 136 4.94 3.16 34.65
CA THR A 136 6.29 3.61 34.33
C THR A 136 6.14 4.77 33.37
N THR A 137 6.48 5.97 33.84
CA THR A 137 6.76 7.11 32.99
C THR A 137 7.88 6.71 32.03
N THR A 138 7.53 6.39 30.79
CA THR A 138 8.49 6.07 29.73
C THR A 138 9.37 7.31 29.49
N PRO A 139 10.71 7.18 29.54
CA PRO A 139 11.56 8.29 29.13
C PRO A 139 11.32 8.58 27.64
N LEU A 140 11.04 9.85 27.33
CA LEU A 140 11.26 10.37 25.98
C LEU A 140 12.72 10.09 25.61
N PHE A 141 12.94 9.53 24.43
CA PHE A 141 14.25 9.14 23.86
C PHE A 141 14.84 7.86 24.46
N ALA A 142 14.48 6.73 23.87
CA ALA A 142 15.37 5.61 23.71
C ALA A 142 15.32 5.21 22.24
N ASP A 143 16.49 5.08 21.61
CA ASP A 143 16.69 4.46 20.32
C ASP A 143 16.10 3.04 20.37
N THR A 144 14.82 2.89 20.05
CA THR A 144 14.19 1.57 19.91
C THR A 144 14.46 1.09 18.48
N GLU A 145 15.19 -0.02 18.38
CA GLU A 145 15.43 -0.74 17.14
C GLU A 145 14.10 -0.93 16.37
N PRO A 146 14.11 -0.81 15.04
CA PRO A 146 12.93 -1.07 14.23
C PRO A 146 12.38 -2.47 14.54
N SER A 147 11.08 -2.57 14.75
CA SER A 147 10.41 -3.82 15.05
C SER A 147 9.75 -4.40 13.80
N CYS A 148 9.39 -5.68 13.82
CA CYS A 148 8.60 -6.29 12.76
C CYS A 148 7.49 -7.22 13.29
N VAL A 149 6.41 -7.30 12.51
CA VAL A 149 5.40 -8.34 12.64
C VAL A 149 5.79 -9.49 11.69
N ASP A 150 6.54 -10.44 12.25
CA ASP A 150 7.09 -11.57 11.51
C ASP A 150 5.98 -12.52 10.98
N PRO A 151 5.97 -12.85 9.67
CA PRO A 151 5.04 -13.82 9.10
C PRO A 151 5.03 -15.19 9.81
N ALA A 152 6.15 -15.59 10.42
CA ALA A 152 6.24 -16.83 11.18
C ALA A 152 5.21 -16.92 12.31
N ARG A 153 4.70 -15.79 12.84
CA ARG A 153 3.65 -15.76 13.86
C ARG A 153 2.33 -16.39 13.39
N PHE A 154 2.09 -16.43 12.09
CA PHE A 154 0.84 -16.87 11.47
C PHE A 154 0.98 -18.17 10.68
N LEU A 155 2.17 -18.77 10.70
CA LEU A 155 2.46 -20.03 10.00
C LEU A 155 2.42 -21.22 10.97
N PRO A 156 2.10 -22.42 10.46
CA PRO A 156 2.24 -23.66 11.21
C PRO A 156 3.66 -23.84 11.78
N GLU A 157 3.75 -24.32 13.02
CA GLU A 157 5.03 -24.53 13.74
C GLU A 157 6.09 -25.27 12.90
N PRO A 158 5.79 -26.36 12.17
CA PRO A 158 6.82 -27.05 11.38
C PRO A 158 7.52 -26.16 10.34
N LEU A 159 6.81 -25.16 9.80
CA LEU A 159 7.36 -24.26 8.78
C LEU A 159 8.22 -23.14 9.38
N THR A 160 8.11 -22.89 10.70
CA THR A 160 8.89 -21.85 11.38
C THR A 160 10.22 -22.39 11.93
N LEU A 161 10.44 -23.71 11.87
CA LEU A 161 11.68 -24.36 12.28
C LEU A 161 12.81 -24.12 11.27
N ASN A 162 14.03 -23.93 11.77
CA ASN A 162 15.21 -23.71 10.90
C ASN A 162 15.64 -24.97 10.15
N VAL A 163 16.05 -24.80 8.89
CA VAL A 163 16.63 -25.82 8.01
C VAL A 163 18.07 -26.12 8.42
N GLY A 164 18.30 -26.64 9.64
CA GLY A 164 19.64 -26.98 10.12
C GLY A 164 20.70 -25.88 9.88
N THR A 165 21.98 -26.25 9.77
CA THR A 165 23.07 -25.32 9.39
C THR A 165 23.59 -25.55 7.98
N ALA A 166 23.36 -26.73 7.40
CA ALA A 166 23.81 -27.07 6.07
C ALA A 166 22.61 -27.05 5.10
N PRO A 167 22.81 -26.54 3.87
CA PRO A 167 21.76 -26.57 2.86
C PRO A 167 21.39 -28.03 2.52
N VAL A 168 20.12 -28.23 2.15
CA VAL A 168 19.61 -29.52 1.68
C VAL A 168 19.36 -29.40 0.19
N VAL A 169 20.10 -30.18 -0.60
CA VAL A 169 19.95 -30.25 -2.05
C VAL A 169 19.31 -31.58 -2.39
N ALA A 170 18.26 -31.57 -3.21
CA ALA A 170 17.50 -32.73 -3.65
C ALA A 170 16.78 -32.43 -4.98
N SER A 171 16.16 -33.41 -5.62
CA SER A 171 15.23 -33.11 -6.73
C SER A 171 13.87 -32.64 -6.20
N LEU A 172 13.08 -31.98 -7.06
CA LEU A 172 11.68 -31.64 -6.73
C LEU A 172 10.87 -32.91 -6.36
N GLU A 173 11.07 -34.03 -7.06
CA GLU A 173 10.43 -35.32 -6.77
C GLU A 173 10.75 -35.85 -5.36
N GLU A 174 11.97 -35.64 -4.88
CA GLU A 174 12.41 -36.10 -3.55
C GLU A 174 11.98 -35.16 -2.42
N LEU A 175 11.63 -33.91 -2.75
CA LEU A 175 11.34 -32.86 -1.78
C LEU A 175 10.24 -33.24 -0.79
N PRO A 176 9.08 -33.80 -1.18
CA PRO A 176 8.05 -34.17 -0.21
C PRO A 176 8.51 -35.18 0.83
N ARG A 177 9.30 -36.16 0.40
CA ARG A 177 9.85 -37.18 1.29
C ARG A 177 10.83 -36.57 2.29
N ILE A 178 11.66 -35.63 1.84
CA ILE A 178 12.62 -34.93 2.71
C ILE A 178 11.90 -34.03 3.72
N LEU A 179 10.84 -33.35 3.28
CA LEU A 179 10.00 -32.52 4.15
C LEU A 179 9.35 -33.36 5.26
N GLU A 180 8.86 -34.55 4.92
CA GLU A 180 8.27 -35.47 5.90
C GLU A 180 9.34 -36.05 6.85
N GLU A 181 10.44 -36.59 6.30
CA GLU A 181 11.48 -37.26 7.09
C GLU A 181 12.25 -36.32 8.02
N LYS A 182 12.56 -35.09 7.57
CA LYS A 182 13.38 -34.14 8.35
C LYS A 182 12.56 -33.15 9.17
N PHE A 183 11.41 -32.73 8.67
CA PHE A 183 10.63 -31.64 9.26
C PHE A 183 9.24 -32.08 9.74
N GLY A 184 8.84 -33.34 9.49
CA GLY A 184 7.49 -33.82 9.83
C GLY A 184 6.38 -33.15 9.02
N VAL A 185 6.73 -32.60 7.84
CA VAL A 185 5.80 -31.88 6.97
C VAL A 185 5.37 -32.80 5.84
N VAL A 186 4.09 -33.16 5.82
CA VAL A 186 3.50 -33.87 4.67
C VAL A 186 3.34 -32.89 3.53
N ALA A 187 3.97 -33.17 2.39
CA ALA A 187 3.88 -32.32 1.21
C ALA A 187 3.36 -33.05 -0.03
N ILE A 188 2.72 -32.31 -0.93
CA ILE A 188 2.19 -32.79 -2.21
C ILE A 188 2.68 -31.85 -3.31
N LEU A 189 3.22 -32.42 -4.39
CA LEU A 189 3.53 -31.69 -5.61
C LEU A 189 2.31 -31.73 -6.53
N ASP A 190 1.89 -30.57 -7.04
CA ASP A 190 0.97 -30.50 -8.17
C ASP A 190 1.75 -30.71 -9.47
N GLU A 191 2.10 -31.98 -9.73
CA GLU A 191 2.92 -32.39 -10.87
C GLU A 191 2.40 -31.82 -12.19
N VAL A 192 1.09 -31.82 -12.38
CA VAL A 192 0.45 -31.31 -13.60
C VAL A 192 0.78 -29.83 -13.80
N ARG A 193 0.63 -29.01 -12.75
CA ARG A 193 0.89 -27.57 -12.84
C ARG A 193 2.36 -27.23 -12.98
N ILE A 194 3.23 -28.01 -12.36
CA ILE A 194 4.69 -27.85 -12.45
C ILE A 194 5.17 -28.19 -13.86
N GLU A 195 4.69 -29.29 -14.44
CA GLU A 195 5.02 -29.67 -15.82
C GLU A 195 4.44 -28.68 -16.85
N GLU A 196 3.27 -28.09 -16.59
CA GLU A 196 2.65 -27.09 -17.48
C GLU A 196 3.52 -25.84 -17.70
N ILE A 197 4.31 -25.44 -16.70
CA ILE A 197 5.25 -24.31 -16.80
C ILE A 197 6.62 -24.75 -17.34
N GLY A 198 6.84 -26.06 -17.51
CA GLY A 198 8.00 -26.64 -18.18
C GLY A 198 9.14 -27.06 -17.27
N ILE A 199 8.86 -27.27 -15.98
CA ILE A 199 9.85 -27.69 -14.98
C ILE A 199 9.79 -29.21 -14.82
N GLY A 200 10.94 -29.87 -14.94
CA GLY A 200 11.06 -31.30 -14.68
C GLY A 200 11.03 -31.59 -13.17
N LEU A 201 10.44 -32.72 -12.78
CA LEU A 201 10.46 -33.16 -11.36
C LEU A 201 11.87 -33.57 -10.91
N ASP A 202 12.78 -33.81 -11.85
CA ASP A 202 14.20 -34.06 -11.61
C ASP A 202 15.04 -32.79 -11.41
N SER A 203 14.44 -31.60 -11.60
CA SER A 203 15.11 -30.32 -11.34
C SER A 203 15.63 -30.24 -9.91
N GLU A 204 16.84 -29.68 -9.77
CA GLU A 204 17.48 -29.50 -8.48
C GLU A 204 16.74 -28.43 -7.65
N CYS A 205 16.39 -28.82 -6.43
CA CYS A 205 15.76 -27.99 -5.42
C CYS A 205 16.72 -27.88 -4.22
N ARG A 206 17.08 -26.66 -3.87
CA ARG A 206 18.02 -26.35 -2.77
C ARG A 206 17.31 -25.59 -1.67
N LEU A 207 17.13 -26.22 -0.51
CA LEU A 207 16.71 -25.56 0.73
C LEU A 207 17.93 -24.98 1.46
N ASP A 208 17.94 -23.69 1.71
CA ASP A 208 19.04 -22.98 2.37
C ASP A 208 19.08 -23.28 3.86
N GLY A 209 20.29 -23.47 4.39
CA GLY A 209 20.52 -23.71 5.82
C GLY A 209 20.50 -22.42 6.65
N GLY A 210 20.26 -22.54 7.95
CA GLY A 210 20.35 -21.43 8.89
C GLY A 210 19.15 -20.47 8.86
N VAL A 211 18.14 -20.73 8.04
CA VAL A 211 16.90 -19.96 7.94
C VAL A 211 15.66 -20.83 8.23
N PRO A 212 14.54 -20.24 8.68
CA PRO A 212 13.26 -20.93 8.79
C PRO A 212 12.83 -21.63 7.49
N LEU A 213 12.20 -22.79 7.61
CA LEU A 213 11.77 -23.61 6.47
C LEU A 213 10.88 -22.84 5.50
N TYR A 214 9.94 -22.03 5.98
CA TYR A 214 9.08 -21.22 5.12
C TYR A 214 9.87 -20.23 4.25
N LEU A 215 10.90 -19.57 4.81
CA LEU A 215 11.76 -18.66 4.06
C LEU A 215 12.63 -19.41 3.06
N SER A 216 13.17 -20.56 3.47
CA SER A 216 13.90 -21.40 2.53
C SER A 216 13.00 -21.82 1.36
N LEU A 217 11.77 -22.27 1.62
CA LEU A 217 10.81 -22.63 0.57
C LEU A 217 10.49 -21.43 -0.32
N ASP A 218 10.22 -20.26 0.27
CA ASP A 218 9.94 -19.03 -0.48
C ASP A 218 11.14 -18.64 -1.38
N ARG A 219 12.40 -18.84 -0.94
CA ARG A 219 13.59 -18.63 -1.79
C ARG A 219 13.68 -19.65 -2.91
N THR A 220 13.63 -20.93 -2.58
CA THR A 220 13.89 -22.01 -3.54
C THR A 220 12.84 -22.02 -4.63
N LEU A 221 11.56 -21.95 -4.25
CA LEU A 221 10.45 -22.05 -5.19
C LEU A 221 10.29 -20.78 -6.03
N MET A 222 10.65 -19.60 -5.49
CA MET A 222 10.59 -18.36 -6.24
C MET A 222 11.49 -18.35 -7.49
N ARG A 223 12.64 -19.06 -7.45
CA ARG A 223 13.55 -19.14 -8.60
C ARG A 223 12.92 -19.83 -9.81
N ASP A 224 12.04 -20.81 -9.56
CA ASP A 224 11.47 -21.66 -10.59
C ASP A 224 10.01 -21.30 -10.92
N GLU A 225 9.57 -20.06 -10.68
CA GLU A 225 8.15 -19.67 -10.85
C GLU A 225 7.16 -20.58 -10.08
N LEU A 226 7.62 -21.24 -9.01
CA LEU A 226 6.83 -22.07 -8.11
C LEU A 226 6.43 -21.27 -6.87
N ASP A 227 5.39 -21.73 -6.19
CA ASP A 227 4.96 -21.24 -4.89
C ASP A 227 4.31 -22.38 -4.10
N TRP A 228 3.97 -22.14 -2.85
CA TRP A 228 3.37 -23.12 -1.96
C TRP A 228 2.22 -22.56 -1.15
N TYR A 229 1.35 -23.45 -0.71
CA TYR A 229 0.28 -23.13 0.24
C TYR A 229 0.07 -24.26 1.25
N TRP A 230 -0.44 -23.89 2.42
CA TRP A 230 -0.81 -24.84 3.47
C TRP A 230 -2.32 -25.07 3.47
N ASP A 231 -2.77 -26.31 3.34
CA ASP A 231 -4.18 -26.70 3.47
C ASP A 231 -4.31 -27.98 4.28
N ARG A 232 -5.17 -27.97 5.31
CA ARG A 232 -5.52 -29.17 6.10
C ARG A 232 -4.30 -30.03 6.51
N ASP A 233 -3.29 -29.37 7.10
CA ASP A 233 -2.04 -29.97 7.58
C ASP A 233 -1.13 -30.57 6.48
N VAL A 234 -1.34 -30.15 5.23
CA VAL A 234 -0.54 -30.56 4.08
C VAL A 234 0.04 -29.34 3.38
N LEU A 235 1.33 -29.41 3.05
CA LEU A 235 2.02 -28.43 2.22
C LEU A 235 1.82 -28.78 0.75
N HIS A 236 1.20 -27.91 -0.02
CA HIS A 236 1.09 -28.07 -1.46
C HIS A 236 2.11 -27.19 -2.17
N ILE A 237 2.85 -27.76 -3.12
CA ILE A 237 3.80 -27.06 -3.98
C ILE A 237 3.24 -27.08 -5.40
N THR A 238 3.13 -25.91 -6.02
CA THR A 238 2.45 -25.71 -7.31
C THR A 238 3.08 -24.55 -8.06
N SER A 239 2.66 -24.30 -9.31
CA SER A 239 3.02 -23.08 -10.02
C SER A 239 2.54 -21.81 -9.30
N ARG A 240 3.32 -20.73 -9.40
CA ARG A 240 2.97 -19.41 -8.84
C ARG A 240 1.64 -18.89 -9.36
N GLU A 241 1.38 -19.06 -10.66
CA GLU A 241 0.11 -18.69 -11.29
C GLU A 241 -1.07 -19.36 -10.58
N HIS A 242 -0.99 -20.67 -10.34
CA HIS A 242 -2.07 -21.40 -9.67
C HIS A 242 -2.24 -20.99 -8.20
N GLN A 243 -1.13 -20.69 -7.51
CA GLN A 243 -1.17 -20.17 -6.14
C GLN A 243 -1.88 -18.81 -6.09
N ASN A 244 -1.57 -17.90 -7.02
CA ASN A 244 -2.14 -16.56 -7.09
C ASN A 244 -3.66 -16.59 -7.38
N GLU A 245 -4.17 -17.64 -8.03
CA GLU A 245 -5.60 -17.85 -8.24
C GLU A 245 -6.32 -18.44 -7.01
N ARG A 246 -5.57 -19.00 -6.06
CA ARG A 246 -6.13 -19.68 -4.88
C ARG A 246 -6.50 -18.68 -3.79
N LEU A 247 -7.72 -18.16 -3.90
CA LEU A 247 -8.31 -17.29 -2.89
C LEU A 247 -8.94 -18.08 -1.75
N THR A 248 -8.51 -17.81 -0.52
CA THR A 248 -9.06 -18.42 0.70
C THR A 248 -9.76 -17.37 1.56
N ALA A 249 -10.89 -17.72 2.17
CA ALA A 249 -11.61 -16.84 3.07
C ALA A 249 -11.19 -17.07 4.53
N ARG A 250 -10.83 -16.01 5.24
CA ARG A 250 -10.52 -15.96 6.68
C ARG A 250 -11.36 -14.90 7.36
N GLN A 251 -11.62 -15.12 8.65
CA GLN A 251 -12.42 -14.23 9.48
C GLN A 251 -11.54 -13.68 10.60
N TYR A 252 -11.54 -12.36 10.76
CA TYR A 252 -10.79 -11.65 11.78
C TYR A 252 -11.75 -10.92 12.72
N VAL A 253 -11.56 -11.09 14.03
CA VAL A 253 -12.31 -10.32 15.03
C VAL A 253 -11.60 -8.99 15.22
N VAL A 254 -12.27 -7.90 14.86
CA VAL A 254 -11.71 -6.54 14.80
C VAL A 254 -12.38 -5.57 15.79
N ARG A 255 -13.16 -6.11 16.76
CA ARG A 255 -13.87 -5.31 17.77
C ARG A 255 -13.00 -4.22 18.41
N ASP A 256 -11.79 -4.59 18.82
CA ASP A 256 -10.91 -3.68 19.54
C ASP A 256 -10.44 -2.52 18.65
N LEU A 257 -10.23 -2.78 17.36
CA LEU A 257 -9.86 -1.76 16.37
C LEU A 257 -11.04 -0.82 16.06
N LEU A 258 -12.27 -1.35 15.99
CA LEU A 258 -13.48 -0.56 15.69
C LEU A 258 -13.87 0.42 16.82
N HIS A 259 -13.26 0.32 18.00
CA HIS A 259 -13.43 1.35 19.04
C HIS A 259 -12.73 2.67 18.69
N GLU A 260 -11.66 2.62 17.89
CA GLU A 260 -10.84 3.79 17.55
C GLU A 260 -10.85 4.12 16.05
N ILE A 261 -11.12 3.14 15.20
CA ILE A 261 -11.13 3.26 13.73
C ILE A 261 -12.56 3.07 13.22
N SER A 262 -13.00 3.91 12.28
CA SER A 262 -14.31 3.73 11.63
C SER A 262 -14.31 2.50 10.71
N GLU A 263 -15.49 1.92 10.46
CA GLU A 263 -15.62 0.77 9.55
C GLU A 263 -15.05 1.07 8.14
N GLU A 264 -15.39 2.24 7.59
CA GLU A 264 -14.93 2.69 6.27
C GLU A 264 -13.41 2.86 6.23
N THR A 265 -12.84 3.51 7.25
CA THR A 265 -11.39 3.71 7.35
C THR A 265 -10.64 2.39 7.51
N LEU A 266 -11.18 1.44 8.27
CA LEU A 266 -10.54 0.12 8.43
C LEU A 266 -10.49 -0.63 7.10
N ILE A 267 -11.60 -0.63 6.35
CA ILE A 267 -11.66 -1.24 5.02
C ILE A 267 -10.63 -0.59 4.09
N GLU A 268 -10.65 0.74 4.00
CA GLU A 268 -9.74 1.51 3.15
C GLU A 268 -8.26 1.24 3.48
N VAL A 269 -7.89 1.24 4.77
CA VAL A 269 -6.52 0.97 5.18
C VAL A 269 -6.10 -0.46 4.85
N VAL A 270 -6.99 -1.44 4.99
CA VAL A 270 -6.69 -2.83 4.60
C VAL A 270 -6.47 -2.93 3.09
N GLU A 271 -7.36 -2.38 2.26
CA GLU A 271 -7.23 -2.47 0.79
C GLU A 271 -6.01 -1.73 0.26
N ASN A 272 -5.70 -0.55 0.81
CA ASN A 272 -4.60 0.27 0.32
C ASN A 272 -3.23 -0.17 0.86
N SER A 273 -3.18 -0.72 2.07
CA SER A 273 -1.93 -1.06 2.75
C SER A 273 -1.54 -2.54 2.61
N THR A 274 -2.32 -3.33 1.87
CA THR A 274 -2.04 -4.74 1.56
C THR A 274 -2.40 -5.03 0.11
N GLY A 275 -1.97 -6.18 -0.40
CA GLY A 275 -2.30 -6.64 -1.74
C GLY A 275 -1.30 -6.14 -2.78
N ASP A 276 -0.41 -7.04 -3.19
CA ASP A 276 0.52 -6.87 -4.31
C ASP A 276 -0.21 -7.06 -5.65
N GLU A 277 0.05 -6.20 -6.66
CA GLU A 277 -0.64 -6.29 -7.95
C GLU A 277 -0.38 -7.62 -8.68
N GLU A 278 0.81 -8.20 -8.51
CA GLU A 278 1.23 -9.44 -9.17
C GLU A 278 0.77 -10.68 -8.39
N ARG A 279 0.84 -10.64 -7.05
CA ARG A 279 0.69 -11.83 -6.17
C ARG A 279 -0.57 -11.86 -5.32
N ALA A 280 -1.18 -10.72 -5.01
CA ALA A 280 -2.33 -10.65 -4.12
C ALA A 280 -3.28 -9.48 -4.46
N PRO A 281 -3.69 -9.30 -5.73
CA PRO A 281 -4.49 -8.14 -6.10
C PRO A 281 -5.84 -8.15 -5.38
N TRP A 282 -6.28 -6.99 -4.94
CA TRP A 282 -7.68 -6.77 -4.54
C TRP A 282 -8.60 -6.75 -5.75
N LEU A 283 -9.91 -6.95 -5.52
CA LEU A 283 -10.92 -7.04 -6.56
C LEU A 283 -10.83 -5.83 -7.50
N ASN A 284 -10.39 -6.08 -8.72
CA ASN A 284 -10.32 -5.05 -9.75
C ASN A 284 -11.63 -4.98 -10.56
N MET A 285 -11.69 -4.04 -11.49
CA MET A 285 -12.84 -3.83 -12.38
C MET A 285 -13.22 -5.07 -13.22
N ASN A 286 -12.32 -6.05 -13.35
CA ASN A 286 -12.55 -7.30 -14.09
C ASN A 286 -13.14 -8.41 -13.19
N GLY A 287 -13.43 -8.12 -11.93
CA GLY A 287 -14.01 -9.08 -10.99
C GLY A 287 -13.02 -10.15 -10.49
N THR A 288 -11.73 -9.95 -10.70
CA THR A 288 -10.66 -10.86 -10.28
C THR A 288 -9.90 -10.25 -9.11
N GLY A 289 -9.57 -11.07 -8.11
CA GLY A 289 -8.81 -10.66 -6.93
C GLY A 289 -9.53 -10.99 -5.62
N GLY A 290 -8.86 -10.60 -4.53
CA GLY A 290 -9.40 -10.75 -3.19
C GLY A 290 -10.56 -9.81 -2.92
N THR A 291 -11.35 -10.14 -1.91
CA THR A 291 -12.53 -9.37 -1.50
C THR A 291 -12.57 -9.30 0.00
N LEU A 292 -13.01 -8.18 0.57
CA LEU A 292 -13.28 -8.09 2.00
C LEU A 292 -14.70 -7.58 2.28
N SER A 293 -15.21 -7.92 3.45
CA SER A 293 -16.50 -7.47 3.93
C SER A 293 -16.51 -7.43 5.44
N LEU A 294 -17.06 -6.38 6.02
CA LEU A 294 -17.20 -6.23 7.46
C LEU A 294 -18.66 -6.50 7.87
N PHE A 295 -18.85 -7.37 8.86
CA PHE A 295 -20.17 -7.67 9.43
C PHE A 295 -20.11 -7.53 10.95
N GLY A 296 -20.48 -6.35 11.46
CA GLY A 296 -20.30 -6.01 12.87
C GLY A 296 -18.82 -6.04 13.22
N ASP A 297 -18.44 -6.86 14.19
CA ASP A 297 -17.05 -6.96 14.68
C ASP A 297 -16.18 -7.95 13.88
N ILE A 298 -16.70 -8.55 12.80
CA ILE A 298 -16.02 -9.60 12.05
C ILE A 298 -15.68 -9.10 10.66
N LEU A 299 -14.37 -8.97 10.39
CA LEU A 299 -13.83 -8.69 9.07
C LEU A 299 -13.58 -10.01 8.35
N SER A 300 -14.37 -10.28 7.30
CA SER A 300 -14.21 -11.44 6.44
C SER A 300 -13.39 -11.06 5.22
N VAL A 301 -12.21 -11.65 5.07
CA VAL A 301 -11.27 -11.37 3.97
C VAL A 301 -11.04 -12.64 3.16
N ARG A 302 -11.19 -12.52 1.84
CA ARG A 302 -10.88 -13.56 0.88
C ARG A 302 -9.69 -13.13 0.05
N GLN A 303 -8.54 -13.78 0.20
CA GLN A 303 -7.29 -13.41 -0.47
C GLN A 303 -6.33 -14.61 -0.63
N THR A 304 -5.28 -14.46 -1.43
CA THR A 304 -4.17 -15.43 -1.56
C THR A 304 -3.41 -15.60 -0.24
N ARG A 305 -2.54 -16.62 -0.13
CA ARG A 305 -1.71 -16.86 1.07
C ARG A 305 -0.96 -15.58 1.48
N ILE A 306 -0.38 -14.88 0.52
CA ILE A 306 0.47 -13.72 0.75
C ILE A 306 -0.37 -12.54 1.23
N GLY A 307 -1.46 -12.23 0.53
CA GLY A 307 -2.32 -11.13 0.98
C GLY A 307 -3.01 -11.44 2.32
N GLN A 308 -3.30 -12.71 2.64
CA GLN A 308 -3.76 -13.06 3.99
C GLN A 308 -2.69 -12.77 5.06
N ALA A 309 -1.43 -13.09 4.79
CA ALA A 309 -0.33 -12.80 5.71
C ALA A 309 -0.12 -11.29 5.89
N GLU A 310 -0.24 -10.50 4.82
CA GLU A 310 -0.17 -9.03 4.87
C GLU A 310 -1.31 -8.43 5.70
N VAL A 311 -2.55 -8.93 5.51
CA VAL A 311 -3.71 -8.52 6.29
C VAL A 311 -3.54 -8.88 7.77
N GLU A 312 -3.09 -10.10 8.07
CA GLU A 312 -2.80 -10.53 9.45
C GLU A 312 -1.73 -9.67 10.11
N ALA A 313 -0.66 -9.36 9.38
CA ALA A 313 0.40 -8.49 9.85
C ALA A 313 -0.11 -7.08 10.12
N LEU A 314 -0.93 -6.52 9.23
CA LEU A 314 -1.53 -5.19 9.39
C LEU A 314 -2.48 -5.12 10.58
N LEU A 315 -3.42 -6.06 10.71
CA LEU A 315 -4.37 -6.07 11.84
C LEU A 315 -3.64 -6.25 13.17
N THR A 316 -2.60 -7.09 13.20
CA THR A 316 -1.74 -7.26 14.38
C THR A 316 -0.96 -5.97 14.67
N GLY A 317 -0.37 -5.36 13.64
CA GLY A 317 0.42 -4.13 13.76
C GLY A 317 -0.39 -2.94 14.25
N LEU A 318 -1.64 -2.80 13.80
CA LEU A 318 -2.56 -1.76 14.29
C LEU A 318 -2.93 -1.92 15.77
N ALA A 319 -2.88 -3.14 16.29
CA ALA A 319 -3.09 -3.42 17.71
C ALA A 319 -1.80 -3.27 18.56
N GLU A 320 -0.63 -3.31 17.93
CA GLU A 320 0.67 -3.14 18.57
C GLU A 320 1.14 -1.66 18.56
N SER A 321 2.09 -1.31 19.42
CA SER A 321 2.66 0.04 19.49
C SER A 321 4.17 -0.05 19.44
N ALA A 322 4.77 0.50 18.39
CA ALA A 322 6.21 0.69 18.27
C ALA A 322 6.50 1.96 17.44
N PRO A 323 7.64 2.64 17.64
CA PRO A 323 7.97 3.85 16.87
C PRO A 323 8.04 3.61 15.36
N GLU A 324 8.52 2.44 14.97
CA GLU A 324 8.55 1.95 13.60
C GLU A 324 8.32 0.43 13.61
N LEU A 325 7.33 -0.02 12.84
CA LEU A 325 6.92 -1.43 12.80
C LEU A 325 6.73 -1.89 11.34
N TRP A 326 7.61 -2.76 10.88
CA TRP A 326 7.56 -3.38 9.56
C TRP A 326 6.57 -4.54 9.55
N LEU A 327 5.60 -4.51 8.64
CA LEU A 327 4.53 -5.50 8.57
C LEU A 327 4.85 -6.59 7.55
N GLY A 328 4.68 -7.86 7.92
CA GLY A 328 4.92 -8.98 7.01
C GLY A 328 6.40 -9.25 6.75
N GLU A 329 7.28 -8.69 7.58
CA GLU A 329 8.73 -8.73 7.41
C GLU A 329 9.38 -9.61 8.48
N SER A 330 10.36 -10.41 8.06
CA SER A 330 11.12 -11.26 8.99
C SER A 330 12.17 -10.44 9.74
N ARG A 331 12.62 -10.92 10.91
CA ARG A 331 13.77 -10.31 11.60
C ARG A 331 15.05 -10.30 10.76
N LEU A 332 15.21 -11.25 9.84
CA LEU A 332 16.35 -11.30 8.92
C LEU A 332 16.36 -10.08 7.99
N HIS A 333 15.20 -9.60 7.54
CA HIS A 333 15.12 -8.40 6.70
C HIS A 333 15.60 -7.14 7.43
N LEU A 334 15.28 -7.01 8.72
CA LEU A 334 15.79 -5.92 9.55
C LEU A 334 17.31 -5.98 9.69
N GLN A 335 17.87 -7.18 9.92
CA GLN A 335 19.32 -7.39 10.00
C GLN A 335 20.03 -7.09 8.68
N LEU A 336 19.41 -7.43 7.54
CA LEU A 336 19.95 -7.09 6.23
C LEU A 336 19.97 -5.59 5.99
N ARG A 337 18.88 -4.87 6.34
CA ARG A 337 18.82 -3.41 6.25
C ARG A 337 19.91 -2.73 7.05
N GLU A 338 20.08 -3.16 8.31
CA GLU A 338 21.14 -2.67 9.17
C GLU A 338 22.52 -3.00 8.58
N GLY A 339 22.72 -4.23 8.10
CA GLY A 339 23.95 -4.66 7.46
C GLY A 339 24.31 -3.82 6.22
N LEU A 340 23.33 -3.52 5.37
CA LEU A 340 23.52 -2.68 4.18
C LEU A 340 23.97 -1.25 4.52
N GLN A 341 23.54 -0.72 5.68
CA GLN A 341 23.90 0.63 6.13
C GLN A 341 25.20 0.66 6.94
N ALA A 342 25.45 -0.36 7.77
CA ALA A 342 26.54 -0.39 8.74
C ALA A 342 27.83 -1.01 8.18
N LEU A 343 27.73 -2.04 7.32
CA LEU A 343 28.89 -2.70 6.74
C LEU A 343 29.49 -1.82 5.65
N THR A 344 30.80 -1.64 5.69
CA THR A 344 31.51 -0.86 4.68
C THR A 344 32.42 -1.76 3.86
N VAL A 345 32.37 -1.59 2.54
CA VAL A 345 33.13 -2.38 1.58
C VAL A 345 33.81 -1.43 0.61
N ALA A 346 35.08 -1.70 0.30
CA ALA A 346 35.79 -0.99 -0.76
C ALA A 346 35.53 -1.71 -2.09
N ALA A 347 35.05 -0.98 -3.09
CA ALA A 347 34.84 -1.52 -4.42
C ALA A 347 36.00 -1.10 -5.31
N ASP A 348 36.75 -2.10 -5.76
CA ASP A 348 37.82 -1.98 -6.74
C ASP A 348 37.62 -3.15 -7.70
N PHE A 349 36.84 -2.88 -8.74
CA PHE A 349 36.45 -3.82 -9.79
C PHE A 349 36.82 -3.19 -11.13
N GLU A 350 37.54 -3.93 -11.96
CA GLU A 350 37.97 -3.51 -13.30
C GLU A 350 37.54 -4.62 -14.28
N GLU A 351 36.55 -4.32 -15.12
CA GLU A 351 35.95 -5.27 -16.08
C GLU A 351 35.63 -6.65 -15.47
N THR A 352 35.14 -6.67 -14.22
CA THR A 352 34.85 -7.91 -13.48
C THR A 352 33.42 -8.35 -13.74
N GLU A 353 33.16 -9.65 -13.93
CA GLU A 353 31.80 -10.18 -14.18
C GLU A 353 30.87 -9.87 -13.01
N LEU A 354 29.62 -9.47 -13.30
CA LEU A 354 28.62 -9.12 -12.28
C LEU A 354 28.43 -10.25 -11.26
N SER A 355 28.36 -11.50 -11.70
CA SER A 355 28.23 -12.67 -10.82
C SER A 355 29.40 -12.81 -9.83
N GLU A 356 30.64 -12.59 -10.29
CA GLU A 356 31.83 -12.62 -9.45
C GLU A 356 31.83 -11.45 -8.45
N VAL A 357 31.39 -10.27 -8.88
CA VAL A 357 31.28 -9.11 -8.00
C VAL A 357 30.25 -9.35 -6.89
N ILE A 358 29.06 -9.85 -7.22
CA ILE A 358 28.04 -10.17 -6.20
C ILE A 358 28.54 -11.25 -5.24
N ALA A 359 29.18 -12.31 -5.74
CA ALA A 359 29.77 -13.36 -4.90
C ALA A 359 30.88 -12.83 -3.97
N ARG A 360 31.70 -11.88 -4.45
CA ARG A 360 32.71 -11.21 -3.62
C ARG A 360 32.06 -10.34 -2.54
N LEU A 361 31.02 -9.57 -2.88
CA LEU A 361 30.29 -8.75 -1.91
C LEU A 361 29.59 -9.61 -0.85
N GLU A 362 29.01 -10.75 -1.23
CA GLU A 362 28.45 -11.75 -0.30
C GLU A 362 29.52 -12.27 0.67
N SER A 363 30.68 -12.69 0.14
CA SER A 363 31.80 -13.19 0.95
C SER A 363 32.36 -12.14 1.92
N GLU A 364 32.55 -10.90 1.47
CA GLU A 364 33.11 -9.82 2.27
C GLU A 364 32.14 -9.28 3.33
N SER A 365 30.85 -9.22 3.01
CA SER A 365 29.80 -8.71 3.92
C SER A 365 29.26 -9.78 4.87
N GLY A 366 29.30 -11.05 4.48
CA GLY A 366 28.65 -12.14 5.20
C GLY A 366 27.12 -12.11 5.13
N LEU A 367 26.53 -11.22 4.32
CA LEU A 367 25.09 -11.20 4.05
C LEU A 367 24.76 -12.17 2.93
N SER A 368 23.61 -12.83 2.99
CA SER A 368 23.15 -13.73 1.94
C SER A 368 22.64 -12.93 0.74
N PHE A 369 23.11 -13.27 -0.46
CA PHE A 369 22.67 -12.66 -1.71
C PHE A 369 21.83 -13.64 -2.56
N GLY A 370 20.90 -13.10 -3.32
CA GLY A 370 20.19 -13.80 -4.38
C GLY A 370 20.05 -12.92 -5.61
N ILE A 371 19.96 -13.54 -6.79
CA ILE A 371 19.84 -12.83 -8.06
C ILE A 371 18.59 -13.32 -8.79
N ASP A 372 17.80 -12.37 -9.30
CA ASP A 372 16.67 -12.64 -10.19
C ASP A 372 17.16 -12.83 -11.63
N GLU A 373 17.71 -14.01 -11.91
CA GLU A 373 18.28 -14.33 -13.24
C GLU A 373 17.26 -14.08 -14.36
N THR A 374 15.99 -14.44 -14.14
CA THR A 374 14.91 -14.25 -15.12
C THR A 374 14.71 -12.77 -15.43
N ARG A 375 14.57 -11.90 -14.42
CA ARG A 375 14.35 -10.47 -14.66
C ARG A 375 15.60 -9.74 -15.16
N LEU A 376 16.79 -10.21 -14.81
CA LEU A 376 18.04 -9.69 -15.37
C LEU A 376 18.11 -9.98 -16.88
N GLU A 377 17.82 -11.22 -17.29
CA GLU A 377 17.76 -11.61 -18.70
C GLU A 377 16.69 -10.83 -19.48
N GLU A 378 15.50 -10.64 -18.90
CA GLU A 378 14.43 -9.83 -19.50
C GLU A 378 14.83 -8.36 -19.68
N ASN A 379 15.63 -7.83 -18.75
CA ASN A 379 16.22 -6.50 -18.82
C ASN A 379 17.48 -6.45 -19.74
N GLY A 380 17.86 -7.58 -20.35
CA GLY A 380 18.99 -7.67 -21.26
C GLY A 380 20.37 -7.65 -20.58
N VAL A 381 20.43 -7.90 -19.27
CA VAL A 381 21.68 -7.96 -18.50
C VAL A 381 22.07 -9.41 -18.26
N SER A 382 23.30 -9.77 -18.67
CA SER A 382 23.87 -11.09 -18.37
C SER A 382 24.60 -11.08 -17.03
N LEU A 383 24.69 -12.24 -16.37
CA LEU A 383 25.53 -12.43 -15.19
C LEU A 383 27.03 -12.25 -15.46
N ASP A 384 27.44 -12.39 -16.72
CA ASP A 384 28.82 -12.21 -17.17
C ASP A 384 29.09 -10.77 -17.63
N GLU A 385 28.13 -9.85 -17.46
CA GLU A 385 28.30 -8.44 -17.85
C GLU A 385 29.46 -7.82 -17.05
N PRO A 386 30.48 -7.23 -17.73
CA PRO A 386 31.64 -6.68 -17.05
C PRO A 386 31.29 -5.35 -16.37
N VAL A 387 31.47 -5.28 -15.06
CA VAL A 387 31.28 -4.06 -14.27
C VAL A 387 32.61 -3.46 -13.83
N THR A 388 32.66 -2.13 -13.79
CA THR A 388 33.83 -1.38 -13.33
C THR A 388 33.39 -0.35 -12.29
N LEU A 389 33.97 -0.41 -11.10
CA LEU A 389 33.68 0.52 -10.01
C LEU A 389 34.91 0.67 -9.12
N HIS A 390 35.36 1.91 -8.94
CA HIS A 390 36.48 2.27 -8.09
C HIS A 390 36.05 3.33 -7.07
N ILE A 391 35.73 2.88 -5.86
CA ILE A 391 35.37 3.76 -4.75
C ILE A 391 36.03 3.28 -3.45
N PRO A 392 36.41 4.21 -2.56
CA PRO A 392 36.89 3.85 -1.23
C PRO A 392 35.79 3.14 -0.45
N ALA A 393 36.13 2.60 0.73
CA ALA A 393 35.15 1.95 1.60
C ALA A 393 33.92 2.85 1.84
N ARG A 394 32.74 2.34 1.46
CA ARG A 394 31.42 2.98 1.62
C ARG A 394 30.42 1.96 2.18
N PRO A 395 29.31 2.40 2.77
CA PRO A 395 28.21 1.51 3.15
C PRO A 395 27.81 0.60 1.98
N LEU A 396 27.63 -0.69 2.26
CA LEU A 396 27.36 -1.71 1.24
C LEU A 396 26.13 -1.37 0.38
N GLY A 397 25.07 -0.82 0.97
CA GLY A 397 23.89 -0.36 0.23
C GLY A 397 24.24 0.69 -0.82
N GLN A 398 25.12 1.66 -0.48
CA GLN A 398 25.58 2.67 -1.42
C GLN A 398 26.49 2.08 -2.52
N VAL A 399 27.33 1.08 -2.17
CA VAL A 399 28.15 0.37 -3.16
C VAL A 399 27.25 -0.35 -4.17
N LEU A 400 26.23 -1.07 -3.69
CA LEU A 400 25.25 -1.77 -4.53
C LEU A 400 24.46 -0.81 -5.41
N GLU A 401 23.96 0.29 -4.85
CA GLU A 401 23.24 1.32 -5.59
C GLU A 401 24.10 1.87 -6.75
N LEU A 402 25.35 2.27 -6.47
CA LEU A 402 26.28 2.80 -7.48
C LEU A 402 26.65 1.76 -8.55
N LEU A 403 26.69 0.48 -8.18
CA LEU A 403 27.05 -0.61 -9.07
C LEU A 403 25.88 -1.03 -9.98
N LEU A 404 24.66 -1.07 -9.44
CA LEU A 404 23.48 -1.65 -10.09
C LEU A 404 22.69 -0.62 -10.91
N THR A 405 22.65 0.65 -10.47
CA THR A 405 21.90 1.71 -11.16
C THR A 405 22.28 1.86 -12.64
N PRO A 406 23.58 1.85 -13.03
CA PRO A 406 23.97 1.94 -14.44
C PRO A 406 23.47 0.76 -15.31
N LEU A 407 23.16 -0.38 -14.70
CA LEU A 407 22.62 -1.56 -15.37
C LEU A 407 21.09 -1.62 -15.33
N HIS A 408 20.42 -0.57 -14.83
CA HIS A 408 18.98 -0.57 -14.55
C HIS A 408 18.55 -1.71 -13.63
N LEU A 409 19.42 -2.06 -12.67
CA LEU A 409 19.17 -3.03 -11.62
C LEU A 409 19.08 -2.34 -10.25
N SER A 410 18.49 -3.01 -9.29
CA SER A 410 18.41 -2.57 -7.90
C SER A 410 18.51 -3.75 -6.94
N ALA A 411 18.91 -3.49 -5.70
CA ALA A 411 18.99 -4.47 -4.63
C ALA A 411 17.91 -4.19 -3.57
N ILE A 412 17.05 -5.16 -3.32
CA ILE A 412 15.98 -5.08 -2.32
C ILE A 412 16.15 -6.18 -1.27
N THR A 413 15.54 -6.02 -0.10
CA THR A 413 15.47 -7.13 0.87
C THR A 413 14.23 -7.98 0.60
N GLN A 414 14.43 -9.23 0.19
CA GLN A 414 13.35 -10.17 -0.19
C GLN A 414 13.69 -11.56 0.34
N ASN A 415 12.71 -12.27 0.92
CA ASN A 415 12.86 -13.62 1.47
C ASN A 415 14.08 -13.82 2.41
N GLY A 416 14.50 -12.79 3.16
CA GLY A 416 15.64 -12.83 4.08
C GLY A 416 17.02 -12.83 3.41
N GLN A 417 17.13 -12.38 2.16
CA GLN A 417 18.41 -12.16 1.46
C GLN A 417 18.42 -10.78 0.78
N VAL A 418 19.61 -10.30 0.43
CA VAL A 418 19.78 -9.15 -0.48
C VAL A 418 19.52 -9.66 -1.90
N PHE A 419 18.44 -9.22 -2.50
CA PHE A 419 17.95 -9.72 -3.78
C PHE A 419 18.19 -8.69 -4.88
N VAL A 420 19.05 -9.04 -5.84
CA VAL A 420 19.39 -8.22 -7.01
C VAL A 420 18.41 -8.53 -8.12
N THR A 421 17.73 -7.51 -8.62
CA THR A 421 16.65 -7.62 -9.61
C THR A 421 16.62 -6.38 -10.52
N SER A 422 15.77 -6.36 -11.55
CA SER A 422 15.51 -5.15 -12.34
C SER A 422 14.94 -4.02 -11.47
N SER A 423 15.29 -2.77 -11.79
CA SER A 423 14.75 -1.59 -11.09
C SER A 423 13.23 -1.52 -11.18
N GLU A 424 12.64 -1.91 -12.32
CA GLU A 424 11.18 -1.97 -12.50
C GLU A 424 10.50 -2.87 -11.47
N TYR A 425 11.04 -4.07 -11.25
CA TYR A 425 10.49 -4.97 -10.24
C TYR A 425 10.74 -4.49 -8.81
N ALA A 426 11.93 -3.94 -8.54
CA ALA A 426 12.22 -3.35 -7.23
C ALA A 426 11.21 -2.24 -6.86
N GLN A 427 10.79 -1.44 -7.84
CA GLN A 427 9.80 -0.37 -7.66
C GLN A 427 8.37 -0.89 -7.47
N SER A 428 8.04 -2.07 -8.02
CA SER A 428 6.74 -2.70 -7.76
C SER A 428 6.65 -3.34 -6.36
N VAL A 429 7.78 -3.62 -5.71
CA VAL A 429 7.81 -4.22 -4.37
C VAL A 429 7.61 -3.15 -3.30
N LEU A 430 6.36 -2.95 -2.90
CA LEU A 430 5.99 -2.06 -1.82
C LEU A 430 5.95 -2.80 -0.48
N ARG A 431 6.48 -2.16 0.57
CA ARG A 431 6.43 -2.62 1.96
C ARG A 431 5.47 -1.78 2.76
N THR A 432 4.85 -2.35 3.77
CA THR A 432 3.95 -1.62 4.66
C THR A 432 4.61 -1.45 6.02
N VAL A 433 4.73 -0.21 6.48
CA VAL A 433 5.36 0.16 7.75
C VAL A 433 4.44 1.09 8.53
N LEU A 434 4.31 0.82 9.82
CA LEU A 434 3.63 1.69 10.78
C LEU A 434 4.65 2.59 11.44
N TYR A 435 4.39 3.90 11.40
CA TYR A 435 5.16 4.89 12.12
C TYR A 435 4.31 5.48 13.24
N ASP A 436 4.80 5.41 14.48
CA ASP A 436 4.22 6.19 15.57
C ASP A 436 4.52 7.67 15.30
N ALA A 437 3.49 8.49 15.27
CA ALA A 437 3.52 9.93 15.10
C ALA A 437 2.63 10.63 16.15
N ARG A 438 2.37 9.98 17.30
CA ARG A 438 1.53 10.51 18.38
C ARG A 438 2.10 11.76 19.01
N ASP A 439 3.43 11.92 18.98
CA ASP A 439 4.14 13.13 19.36
C ASP A 439 3.74 14.34 18.49
N PHE A 440 3.42 14.12 17.22
CA PHE A 440 2.88 15.15 16.33
C PHE A 440 1.38 15.39 16.51
N ALA A 441 0.63 14.42 17.03
CA ALA A 441 -0.83 14.49 17.13
C ALA A 441 -1.36 15.43 18.24
N ALA A 442 -0.47 16.03 19.03
CA ALA A 442 -0.82 16.99 20.09
C ALA A 442 -1.41 18.31 19.55
N GLU A 443 -0.97 18.74 18.36
CA GLU A 443 -1.51 19.92 17.68
C GLU A 443 -2.40 19.47 16.51
N SER A 444 -3.60 20.06 16.38
CA SER A 444 -4.69 19.58 15.52
C SER A 444 -4.46 19.65 14.01
N ASN A 445 -3.27 20.02 13.55
CA ASN A 445 -2.91 20.09 12.12
C ASN A 445 -1.51 19.54 11.79
N LEU A 446 -0.72 19.11 12.79
CA LEU A 446 0.65 18.68 12.55
C LEU A 446 0.71 17.33 11.83
N THR A 447 -0.23 16.42 12.08
CA THR A 447 -0.29 15.13 11.36
C THR A 447 -0.54 15.34 9.87
N THR A 448 -1.49 16.20 9.48
CA THR A 448 -1.74 16.52 8.07
C THR A 448 -0.53 17.17 7.42
N ARG A 449 0.11 18.14 8.11
CA ARG A 449 1.33 18.77 7.61
C ARG A 449 2.51 17.80 7.50
N LEU A 450 2.57 16.78 8.36
CA LEU A 450 3.57 15.74 8.29
C LEU A 450 3.32 14.83 7.08
N ILE A 451 2.07 14.45 6.81
CA ILE A 451 1.68 13.71 5.61
C ILE A 451 2.07 14.51 4.35
N ASP A 452 1.70 15.80 4.29
CA ASP A 452 2.08 16.68 3.19
C ASP A 452 3.60 16.78 3.05
N ALA A 453 4.33 16.90 4.16
CA ALA A 453 5.79 16.98 4.15
C ALA A 453 6.44 15.69 3.63
N ILE A 454 5.89 14.53 4.00
CA ILE A 454 6.35 13.22 3.52
C ILE A 454 6.13 13.12 2.01
N GLN A 455 4.90 13.34 1.54
CA GLN A 455 4.57 13.19 0.12
C GLN A 455 5.33 14.15 -0.80
N ASN A 456 5.71 15.34 -0.30
CA ASN A 456 6.41 16.35 -1.10
C ASN A 456 7.95 16.29 -1.03
N GLN A 457 8.52 15.50 -0.10
CA GLN A 457 9.99 15.46 0.12
C GLN A 457 10.58 14.06 -0.01
N THR A 458 9.75 13.04 -0.25
CA THR A 458 10.20 11.65 -0.38
C THR A 458 9.59 11.02 -1.62
N GLY A 459 10.30 10.08 -2.23
CA GLY A 459 9.93 9.51 -3.52
C GLY A 459 10.16 10.48 -4.70
N ASP A 460 10.39 9.92 -5.88
CA ASP A 460 10.51 10.65 -7.14
C ASP A 460 9.66 9.98 -8.24
N GLU A 461 9.46 10.64 -9.38
CA GLU A 461 8.74 10.07 -10.53
C GLU A 461 9.37 8.74 -10.99
N ASP A 462 10.70 8.68 -10.95
CA ASP A 462 11.49 7.51 -11.36
C ASP A 462 11.71 6.51 -10.22
N ASP A 463 11.38 6.85 -8.97
CA ASP A 463 11.74 6.03 -7.80
C ASP A 463 10.72 6.14 -6.66
N GLY A 464 9.75 5.23 -6.68
CA GLY A 464 8.70 5.15 -5.66
C GLY A 464 7.79 6.38 -5.61
N PRO A 465 7.08 6.72 -6.70
CA PRO A 465 6.13 7.84 -6.69
C PRO A 465 5.03 7.60 -5.65
N TRP A 466 4.44 8.68 -5.14
CA TRP A 466 3.24 8.61 -4.31
C TRP A 466 1.99 8.50 -5.18
N LEU A 467 1.00 7.74 -4.72
CA LEU A 467 -0.28 7.57 -5.39
C LEU A 467 -0.92 8.94 -5.66
N ASP A 468 -1.09 9.25 -6.94
CA ASP A 468 -1.81 10.44 -7.40
C ASP A 468 -3.26 10.09 -7.79
N VAL A 469 -3.98 11.06 -8.36
CA VAL A 469 -5.36 10.88 -8.87
C VAL A 469 -5.45 9.79 -9.95
N HIS A 470 -4.32 9.27 -10.46
CA HIS A 470 -4.20 8.28 -11.53
C HIS A 470 -3.76 6.89 -11.05
N GLY A 471 -3.58 6.69 -9.73
CA GLY A 471 -3.65 5.37 -9.10
C GLY A 471 -2.39 4.51 -9.19
N THR A 472 -1.20 5.10 -9.31
CA THR A 472 0.09 4.35 -9.24
C THR A 472 1.01 4.99 -8.21
N GLY A 473 1.57 4.19 -7.29
CA GLY A 473 2.52 4.65 -6.28
C GLY A 473 2.17 4.24 -4.85
N GLY A 474 3.00 4.69 -3.90
CA GLY A 474 2.81 4.40 -2.49
C GLY A 474 1.63 5.14 -1.87
N VAL A 475 1.12 4.60 -0.77
CA VAL A 475 -0.05 5.13 -0.06
C VAL A 475 0.30 5.46 1.37
N ILE A 476 -0.26 6.55 1.89
CA ILE A 476 -0.17 6.94 3.29
C ILE A 476 -1.58 7.08 3.85
N SER A 477 -1.81 6.47 5.01
CA SER A 477 -3.08 6.52 5.74
C SER A 477 -2.82 6.80 7.21
N SER A 478 -3.77 7.48 7.88
CA SER A 478 -3.69 7.75 9.33
C SER A 478 -4.93 7.21 10.03
N PRO A 479 -5.12 5.88 10.12
CA PRO A 479 -6.34 5.28 10.66
C PRO A 479 -6.56 5.58 12.14
N LEU A 480 -5.47 5.65 12.89
CA LEU A 480 -5.46 6.01 14.30
C LEU A 480 -4.83 7.39 14.46
N ARG A 481 -5.26 8.11 15.50
CA ARG A 481 -4.69 9.43 15.80
C ARG A 481 -3.20 9.31 16.11
N GLY A 482 -2.37 9.87 15.24
CA GLY A 482 -0.93 9.85 15.39
C GLY A 482 -0.29 8.50 15.05
N VAL A 483 -0.92 7.64 14.25
CA VAL A 483 -0.25 6.48 13.66
C VAL A 483 -0.37 6.60 12.16
N LEU A 484 0.77 6.57 11.48
CA LEU A 484 0.83 6.57 10.02
C LEU A 484 1.04 5.13 9.55
N VAL A 485 0.17 4.65 8.69
CA VAL A 485 0.34 3.41 7.93
C VAL A 485 0.81 3.84 6.54
N ILE A 486 2.03 3.45 6.18
CA ILE A 486 2.65 3.84 4.92
C ILE A 486 3.00 2.58 4.16
N ARG A 487 2.57 2.52 2.90
CA ARG A 487 2.95 1.48 1.96
C ARG A 487 3.77 2.07 0.82
N GLN A 488 5.07 1.75 0.76
CA GLN A 488 5.97 2.31 -0.26
C GLN A 488 7.22 1.42 -0.46
N THR A 489 8.05 1.71 -1.47
CA THR A 489 9.35 1.03 -1.67
C THR A 489 10.27 1.17 -0.44
N GLU A 490 11.17 0.20 -0.28
CA GLU A 490 12.11 0.17 0.85
C GLU A 490 13.01 1.40 0.91
N GLN A 491 13.43 1.92 -0.24
CA GLN A 491 14.24 3.12 -0.36
C GLN A 491 13.53 4.34 0.21
N VAL A 492 12.30 4.60 -0.22
CA VAL A 492 11.51 5.75 0.24
C VAL A 492 11.17 5.61 1.73
N HIS A 493 10.97 4.39 2.26
CA HIS A 493 10.88 4.20 3.71
C HIS A 493 12.13 4.67 4.47
N GLY A 494 13.32 4.53 3.85
CA GLY A 494 14.56 5.12 4.34
C GLY A 494 14.50 6.65 4.41
N GLU A 495 14.03 7.29 3.35
CA GLU A 495 13.86 8.75 3.27
C GLU A 495 12.84 9.27 4.31
N ILE A 496 11.69 8.59 4.42
CA ILE A 496 10.64 8.90 5.40
C ILE A 496 11.19 8.82 6.82
N ARG A 497 11.94 7.76 7.14
CA ARG A 497 12.56 7.60 8.47
C ARG A 497 13.48 8.78 8.78
N GLN A 498 14.33 9.16 7.83
CA GLN A 498 15.25 10.28 8.00
C GLN A 498 14.50 11.61 8.19
N LEU A 499 13.48 11.87 7.35
CA LEU A 499 12.65 13.07 7.45
C LEU A 499 11.93 13.18 8.81
N ILE A 500 11.31 12.09 9.28
CA ILE A 500 10.64 12.07 10.58
C ILE A 500 11.64 12.33 11.71
N ALA A 501 12.84 11.73 11.64
CA ALA A 501 13.89 11.96 12.63
C ALA A 501 14.36 13.43 12.65
N ASP A 502 14.58 14.03 11.48
CA ASP A 502 15.02 15.43 11.34
C ASP A 502 13.98 16.42 11.87
N ILE A 503 12.69 16.18 11.58
CA ILE A 503 11.59 17.00 12.11
C ILE A 503 11.53 16.87 13.64
N ARG A 504 11.61 15.64 14.17
CA ARG A 504 11.62 15.41 15.63
C ARG A 504 12.77 16.16 16.31
N GLN A 505 13.97 16.07 15.75
CA GLN A 505 15.14 16.78 16.27
C GLN A 505 14.96 18.30 16.24
N SER A 506 14.37 18.82 15.17
CA SER A 506 14.06 20.25 15.01
C SER A 506 13.01 20.74 16.01
N LEU A 507 11.98 19.93 16.31
CA LEU A 507 10.98 20.25 17.32
C LEU A 507 11.55 20.21 18.74
N ALA A 508 12.43 19.25 19.04
CA ALA A 508 13.06 19.12 20.36
C ALA A 508 14.01 20.27 20.68
N THR A 509 14.67 20.84 19.67
CA THR A 509 15.61 21.97 19.81
C THR A 509 14.93 23.34 19.80
N ARG A 510 13.62 23.40 19.56
CA ARG A 510 12.86 24.65 19.58
C ARG A 510 12.86 25.24 21.00
N PRO A 511 13.30 26.50 21.20
CA PRO A 511 13.15 27.17 22.49
C PRO A 511 11.66 27.16 22.86
N PRO A 512 11.31 26.96 24.15
CA PRO A 512 9.92 26.90 24.58
C PRO A 512 9.20 28.12 24.03
N THR A 513 8.18 27.87 23.22
CA THR A 513 7.37 28.94 22.63
C THR A 513 6.93 29.83 23.80
N PRO A 514 7.31 31.13 23.83
CA PRO A 514 6.80 32.02 24.87
C PRO A 514 5.28 31.89 24.84
N PRO A 515 4.62 31.75 26.01
CA PRO A 515 3.21 31.39 26.07
C PRO A 515 2.46 32.25 25.06
N GLN A 516 1.86 31.60 24.05
CA GLN A 516 1.14 32.30 23.01
C GLN A 516 0.13 33.19 23.72
N LYS A 517 0.24 34.49 23.45
CA LYS A 517 -0.72 35.48 23.93
C LYS A 517 -2.08 34.96 23.45
N PRO A 518 -3.05 34.67 24.33
CA PRO A 518 -4.26 33.98 23.92
C PRO A 518 -4.93 34.75 22.79
N GLU A 519 -5.05 34.13 21.61
CA GLU A 519 -5.73 34.70 20.44
C GLU A 519 -7.24 34.85 20.64
N ARG A 520 -7.76 34.38 21.79
CA ARG A 520 -9.15 34.56 22.18
C ARG A 520 -9.24 35.30 23.50
N PHE A 521 -9.95 36.43 23.48
CA PHE A 521 -10.46 37.03 24.71
C PHE A 521 -11.43 36.06 25.37
N GLU A 522 -11.15 35.70 26.62
CA GLU A 522 -12.09 34.95 27.47
C GLU A 522 -12.97 35.95 28.23
N THR A 523 -14.27 35.98 27.95
CA THR A 523 -15.21 36.82 28.71
C THR A 523 -15.59 36.12 30.01
N ARG A 524 -15.27 36.75 31.15
CA ARG A 524 -15.66 36.27 32.48
C ARG A 524 -16.62 37.24 33.16
N PHE A 525 -17.69 36.69 33.74
CA PHE A 525 -18.67 37.45 34.50
C PHE A 525 -18.39 37.35 35.99
N TYR A 526 -18.34 38.49 36.68
CA TYR A 526 -18.14 38.58 38.12
C TYR A 526 -19.33 39.28 38.76
N ARG A 527 -19.94 38.66 39.77
CA ARG A 527 -21.05 39.25 40.52
C ARG A 527 -20.49 40.08 41.67
N LEU A 528 -20.70 41.39 41.63
CA LEU A 528 -20.15 42.34 42.61
C LEU A 528 -21.20 43.42 42.95
N PRO A 529 -21.07 44.11 44.11
CA PRO A 529 -21.88 45.30 44.40
C PRO A 529 -21.65 46.40 43.36
N ALA A 530 -22.71 47.13 42.98
CA ALA A 530 -22.66 48.11 41.90
C ALA A 530 -21.57 49.18 42.07
N SER A 531 -21.41 49.72 43.29
CA SER A 531 -20.36 50.70 43.60
C SER A 531 -18.95 50.15 43.38
N MET A 532 -18.73 48.87 43.68
CA MET A 532 -17.45 48.21 43.48
C MET A 532 -17.19 47.93 41.99
N ALA A 533 -18.22 47.55 41.23
CA ALA A 533 -18.10 47.34 39.80
C ALA A 533 -17.74 48.63 39.05
N GLU A 534 -18.36 49.77 39.43
CA GLU A 534 -18.03 51.08 38.86
C GLU A 534 -16.59 51.53 39.19
N ASP A 535 -16.14 51.31 40.42
CA ASP A 535 -14.78 51.65 40.83
C ASP A 535 -13.74 50.77 40.11
N LEU A 536 -14.00 49.48 39.96
CA LEU A 536 -13.13 48.55 39.24
C LEU A 536 -13.06 48.87 37.74
N LEU A 537 -14.19 49.24 37.11
CA LEU A 537 -14.22 49.63 35.71
C LEU A 537 -13.34 50.87 35.43
N LYS A 538 -13.23 51.80 36.40
CA LYS A 538 -12.34 52.97 36.29
C LYS A 538 -10.88 52.66 36.62
N THR A 539 -10.62 51.71 37.52
CA THR A 539 -9.27 51.48 38.06
C THR A 539 -8.49 50.40 37.34
N ILE A 540 -9.14 49.32 36.90
CA ILE A 540 -8.47 48.17 36.26
C ILE A 540 -7.78 48.58 34.96
N PRO A 541 -8.45 49.23 33.98
CA PRO A 541 -7.80 49.62 32.73
C PRO A 541 -6.56 50.53 32.93
N ARG A 542 -6.56 51.31 34.02
CA ARG A 542 -5.50 52.28 34.34
C ARG A 542 -4.37 51.73 35.20
N ARG A 543 -4.53 50.56 35.83
CA ARG A 543 -3.54 50.00 36.77
C ARG A 543 -3.06 48.61 36.42
N ILE A 544 -3.86 47.81 35.73
CA ILE A 544 -3.52 46.43 35.35
C ILE A 544 -3.38 46.38 33.83
N SER A 545 -2.21 45.95 33.34
CA SER A 545 -1.94 45.78 31.91
C SER A 545 -2.27 47.01 31.05
N ARG A 546 -1.70 48.17 31.42
CA ARG A 546 -1.90 49.45 30.72
C ARG A 546 -1.70 49.30 29.20
N GLY A 547 -2.65 49.78 28.41
CA GLY A 547 -2.64 49.70 26.94
C GLY A 547 -3.21 48.41 26.34
N GLN A 548 -3.63 47.44 27.17
CA GLN A 548 -4.32 46.21 26.71
C GLN A 548 -5.84 46.25 26.87
N TRP A 549 -6.38 47.32 27.45
CA TRP A 549 -7.81 47.55 27.64
C TRP A 549 -8.26 48.71 26.77
N ASN A 550 -9.46 48.61 26.18
CA ASN A 550 -10.08 49.73 25.48
C ASN A 550 -10.50 50.82 26.48
N ASP A 551 -10.03 52.04 26.26
CA ASP A 551 -10.55 53.22 26.96
C ASP A 551 -11.81 53.72 26.22
N PRO A 552 -12.96 53.91 26.90
CA PRO A 552 -14.19 54.40 26.29
C PRO A 552 -14.08 55.78 25.62
N ILE A 553 -13.02 56.55 25.92
CA ILE A 553 -12.85 57.93 25.46
C ILE A 553 -11.81 58.06 24.33
N GLU A 554 -10.74 57.25 24.35
CA GLU A 554 -9.60 57.38 23.41
C GLU A 554 -9.50 56.26 22.37
N ASP A 555 -9.97 55.04 22.68
CA ASP A 555 -9.70 53.81 21.90
C ASP A 555 -10.99 53.09 21.47
N ALA A 556 -12.03 53.83 21.10
CA ALA A 556 -13.35 53.25 20.79
C ALA A 556 -13.30 52.28 19.59
N GLY A 557 -13.13 50.99 19.88
CA GLY A 557 -13.29 49.89 18.93
C GLY A 557 -12.01 49.21 18.42
N ASP A 558 -10.88 49.28 19.12
CA ASP A 558 -9.72 48.43 18.77
C ASP A 558 -10.05 46.95 19.06
N PRO A 559 -10.16 46.08 18.03
CA PRO A 559 -10.51 44.67 18.22
C PRO A 559 -9.39 43.87 18.93
N ASN A 560 -8.20 44.45 19.10
CA ASN A 560 -7.05 43.79 19.71
C ASN A 560 -6.86 44.12 21.21
N LYS A 561 -7.82 44.84 21.83
CA LYS A 561 -7.81 45.20 23.25
C LYS A 561 -9.03 44.64 23.97
N GLY A 562 -8.86 44.28 25.24
CA GLY A 562 -9.94 43.76 26.08
C GLY A 562 -10.95 44.84 26.44
N THR A 563 -12.22 44.46 26.58
CA THR A 563 -13.30 45.35 27.05
C THR A 563 -13.78 44.92 28.44
N MET A 564 -14.23 45.89 29.22
CA MET A 564 -14.85 45.65 30.52
C MET A 564 -16.10 46.51 30.61
N GLU A 565 -17.22 45.90 31.00
CA GLU A 565 -18.51 46.58 31.10
C GLU A 565 -19.21 46.18 32.39
N VAL A 566 -19.92 47.14 33.00
CA VAL A 566 -20.85 46.84 34.08
C VAL A 566 -22.19 46.51 33.46
N VAL A 567 -22.59 45.25 33.58
CA VAL A 567 -23.90 44.76 33.15
C VAL A 567 -24.83 44.74 34.37
N SER A 568 -26.00 45.37 34.25
CA SER A 568 -27.03 45.36 35.30
C SER A 568 -28.27 44.60 34.83
N VAL A 569 -29.11 44.15 35.77
CA VAL A 569 -30.34 43.43 35.41
C VAL A 569 -31.25 44.38 34.61
N GLY A 570 -31.43 44.10 33.32
CA GLY A 570 -32.18 44.93 32.37
C GLY A 570 -31.36 45.58 31.25
N SER A 571 -30.02 45.43 31.23
CA SER A 571 -29.17 45.94 30.14
C SER A 571 -29.00 44.94 28.98
N TYR A 572 -28.88 45.47 27.76
CA TYR A 572 -28.57 44.72 26.54
C TYR A 572 -27.07 44.75 26.26
N TRP A 573 -26.47 43.61 25.89
CA TRP A 573 -25.05 43.52 25.48
C TRP A 573 -24.98 43.09 24.02
N ASN A 574 -24.32 43.88 23.17
CA ASN A 574 -24.25 43.65 21.71
C ASN A 574 -25.61 43.33 21.05
N GLY A 575 -26.67 44.03 21.45
CA GLY A 575 -28.02 43.85 20.88
C GLY A 575 -28.77 42.60 21.37
N PHE A 576 -28.20 41.79 22.27
CA PHE A 576 -28.88 40.64 22.87
C PHE A 576 -29.35 40.94 24.31
N PRO A 577 -30.62 40.65 24.66
CA PRO A 577 -31.09 40.72 26.04
C PRO A 577 -30.47 39.58 26.85
N LEU A 578 -29.75 39.91 27.93
CA LEU A 578 -29.00 38.94 28.72
C LEU A 578 -29.84 38.07 29.67
N PHE A 579 -31.16 38.24 29.76
CA PHE A 579 -32.04 37.33 30.49
C PHE A 579 -33.46 37.26 29.88
N GLY A 580 -33.72 36.17 29.15
CA GLY A 580 -35.06 35.72 28.74
C GLY A 580 -35.31 34.29 29.24
N GLY A 581 -35.92 34.18 30.42
CA GLY A 581 -36.53 33.02 31.07
C GLY A 581 -36.25 31.59 30.60
N PHE A 582 -35.47 30.84 31.40
CA PHE A 582 -35.86 29.46 31.75
C PHE A 582 -37.07 29.57 32.69
N GLY A 583 -38.27 29.23 32.19
CA GLY A 583 -39.51 29.33 32.96
C GLY A 583 -40.68 28.65 32.26
N SER A 584 -40.71 27.32 32.38
CA SER A 584 -41.89 26.45 32.50
C SER A 584 -43.23 26.98 32.00
N GLY A 585 -43.79 26.27 31.02
CA GLY A 585 -45.18 26.41 30.63
C GLY A 585 -46.14 26.16 31.79
N MET A 586 -47.11 27.07 31.92
CA MET A 586 -48.46 26.79 32.38
C MET A 586 -49.33 27.94 31.90
N GLY A 587 -50.46 27.59 31.28
CA GLY A 587 -51.35 28.52 30.60
C GLY A 587 -52.20 29.33 31.56
N GLY A 588 -52.75 30.44 31.06
CA GLY A 588 -53.68 31.24 31.83
C GLY A 588 -53.91 32.64 31.27
N GLY A 589 -54.73 32.73 30.23
CA GLY A 589 -55.80 33.73 30.09
C GLY A 589 -55.48 35.23 30.12
N GLY A 590 -55.78 35.89 28.99
CA GLY A 590 -56.77 36.99 29.02
C GLY A 590 -56.29 38.40 28.67
N GLY A 591 -56.70 38.87 27.48
CA GLY A 591 -57.02 40.27 27.12
C GLY A 591 -55.86 41.27 27.07
N GLY A 592 -55.72 42.18 26.11
CA GLY A 592 -56.58 42.66 25.04
C GLY A 592 -56.13 44.09 24.68
N GLY A 593 -56.13 44.45 23.38
CA GLY A 593 -55.95 45.81 22.84
C GLY A 593 -54.51 46.33 22.89
N GLY A 594 -53.90 46.92 21.85
CA GLY A 594 -54.41 47.53 20.63
C GLY A 594 -53.74 48.88 20.46
N LEU A 595 -53.17 49.14 19.27
CA LEU A 595 -52.81 50.45 18.69
C LEU A 595 -51.62 51.17 19.39
N GLU A 596 -50.63 51.74 18.73
CA GLU A 596 -50.45 52.32 17.38
C GLU A 596 -49.01 52.09 16.90
#